data_AF-K3XRH5-F1
#
_entry.id   AF-K3XRH5-F1
#
_cell.length_a   1.000
_cell.length_b   1.000
_cell.length_c   1.000
_cell.angle_alpha   90.00
_cell.angle_beta   90.00
_cell.angle_gamma   90.00
#
_symmetry.space_group_name_H-M   'P 1'
#
loop_
_entity.id
_entity.type
_entity.pdbx_description
1 polymer ?
#
loop_
_entity_poly.entity_id
_entity_poly.type
_entity_poly.pdbx_seq_one_letter_code
_entity_poly.pdbx_strand_id
1 'polypeptide(L)'
;MSSPPPPHVLLVSTPLQGHVNPLLVLGWRLAFRGLPVTFSTVPHASLKFSYRDGEAVNIRHGMLCFEHLHGGGDLRPPDNPLYR
;
A
#
# COMPACT_ATOMS: atom_id res chain seq x y z
N MET A 1 6.82 -12.46 -32.25
CA MET A 1 6.26 -12.90 -30.96
C MET A 1 6.29 -11.71 -30.02
N SER A 2 5.14 -11.23 -29.53
CA SER A 2 5.11 -10.13 -28.55
C SER A 2 5.74 -10.59 -27.23
N SER A 3 6.56 -9.76 -26.60
CA SER A 3 7.03 -10.04 -25.24
C SER A 3 5.84 -10.13 -24.28
N PRO A 4 5.88 -11.03 -23.27
CA PRO A 4 4.84 -11.06 -22.25
C PRO A 4 4.78 -9.71 -21.52
N PRO A 5 3.59 -9.32 -21.03
CA PRO A 5 3.46 -8.08 -20.27
C PRO A 5 4.35 -8.14 -19.02
N PRO A 6 4.90 -6.99 -18.58
CA PRO A 6 5.72 -6.94 -17.37
C PRO A 6 4.92 -7.39 -16.14
N PRO A 7 5.57 -8.05 -15.17
CA PRO A 7 4.89 -8.52 -13.97
C PRO A 7 4.38 -7.34 -13.13
N HIS A 8 3.16 -7.46 -12.61
CA HIS A 8 2.56 -6.51 -11.69
C HIS A 8 2.81 -6.93 -10.24
N VAL A 9 3.24 -6.00 -9.39
CA VAL A 9 3.55 -6.29 -7.98
C VAL A 9 2.46 -5.74 -7.07
N LEU A 10 1.91 -6.60 -6.22
CA LEU A 10 1.03 -6.20 -5.11
C LEU A 10 1.82 -6.20 -3.81
N LEU A 11 1.88 -5.06 -3.13
CA LEU A 11 2.47 -4.90 -1.81
C LEU A 11 1.37 -4.71 -0.78
N VAL A 12 1.23 -5.64 0.16
CA VAL A 12 0.24 -5.56 1.24
C VAL A 12 0.95 -5.28 2.56
N SER A 13 0.59 -4.17 3.22
CA SER A 13 1.15 -3.77 4.50
C SER A 13 0.14 -3.87 5.63
N THR A 14 0.62 -4.33 6.79
CA THR A 14 -0.06 -4.07 8.06
C THR A 14 -0.05 -2.57 8.35
N PRO A 15 -1.10 -1.99 8.98
CA PRO A 15 -1.25 -0.55 9.20
C PRO A 15 -0.40 -0.01 10.36
N LEU A 16 0.85 -0.44 10.44
CA LEU A 16 1.84 -0.04 11.42
C LEU A 16 2.96 0.73 10.71
N GLN A 17 3.35 1.90 11.21
CA GLN A 17 4.32 2.79 10.55
C GLN A 17 5.65 2.07 10.24
N GLY A 18 6.10 1.18 11.13
CA GLY A 18 7.31 0.37 10.94
C GLY A 18 7.25 -0.60 9.76
N HIS A 19 6.05 -0.94 9.27
CA HIS A 19 5.85 -1.79 8.10
C HIS A 19 5.52 -0.97 6.85
N VAL A 20 4.66 0.04 6.98
CA VAL A 20 4.23 0.90 5.86
C VAL A 20 5.42 1.61 5.23
N ASN A 21 6.32 2.20 6.02
CA ASN A 21 7.43 2.99 5.46
C ASN A 21 8.42 2.13 4.65
N PRO A 22 8.94 0.99 5.15
CA PRO A 22 9.80 0.13 4.35
C PRO A 22 9.12 -0.40 3.08
N LEU A 23 7.84 -0.79 3.16
CA LEU A 23 7.09 -1.27 1.99
C LEU A 23 6.82 -0.14 0.97
N LEU A 24 6.59 1.09 1.42
CA LEU A 24 6.51 2.25 0.52
C LEU A 24 7.81 2.46 -0.23
N VAL A 25 8.95 2.49 0.48
CA VAL A 25 10.27 2.63 -0.14
C VAL A 25 10.54 1.50 -1.13
N LEU A 26 10.14 0.28 -0.80
CA LEU A 26 10.22 -0.85 -1.73
C LEU A 26 9.37 -0.61 -2.98
N GLY A 27 8.11 -0.18 -2.82
CA GLY A 27 7.20 0.13 -3.94
C GLY A 27 7.78 1.19 -4.87
N TRP A 28 8.32 2.27 -4.32
CA TRP A 28 9.01 3.31 -5.09
C TRP A 28 10.20 2.75 -5.90
N ARG A 29 11.03 1.90 -5.28
CA ARG A 29 12.18 1.29 -5.96
C ARG A 29 11.77 0.34 -7.09
N LEU A 30 10.70 -0.42 -6.90
CA LEU A 30 10.15 -1.31 -7.92
C LEU A 30 9.55 -0.52 -9.08
N ALA A 31 8.77 0.51 -8.78
CA ALA A 31 8.21 1.39 -9.80
C ALA A 31 9.29 2.13 -10.60
N PHE A 32 10.35 2.58 -9.95
CA PHE A 32 11.50 3.18 -10.62
C PHE A 32 12.21 2.21 -11.60
N ARG A 33 12.13 0.90 -11.36
CA ARG A 33 12.62 -0.14 -12.27
C ARG A 33 11.67 -0.45 -13.44
N GLY A 34 10.55 0.28 -13.57
CA GLY A 34 9.57 0.10 -14.63
C GLY A 34 8.50 -0.95 -14.32
N LEU A 35 8.41 -1.41 -13.07
CA LEU A 35 7.36 -2.34 -12.66
C LEU A 35 6.10 -1.57 -12.27
N PRO A 36 4.92 -1.96 -12.73
CA PRO A 36 3.69 -1.45 -12.15
C PRO A 36 3.52 -2.09 -10.76
N VAL A 37 3.21 -1.25 -9.76
CA VAL A 37 3.09 -1.64 -8.36
C VAL A 37 1.76 -1.12 -7.81
N THR A 38 1.05 -1.95 -7.07
CA THR A 38 -0.08 -1.53 -6.24
C THR A 38 0.29 -1.74 -4.77
N PHE A 39 0.18 -0.69 -3.98
CA PHE A 39 0.42 -0.69 -2.54
C PHE A 39 -0.92 -0.65 -1.81
N SER A 40 -1.10 -1.60 -0.90
CA SER A 40 -2.34 -1.90 -0.23
C SER A 40 -2.15 -1.87 1.28
N THR A 41 -2.96 -1.08 1.98
CA THR A 41 -2.94 -1.05 3.45
C THR A 41 -4.33 -0.73 3.99
N VAL A 42 -4.60 -1.12 5.23
CA VAL A 42 -5.80 -0.67 5.95
C VAL A 42 -5.58 0.78 6.42
N PRO A 43 -6.53 1.70 6.24
CA PRO A 43 -6.48 3.02 6.86
C PRO A 43 -6.62 2.90 8.38
N HIS A 44 -5.74 3.54 9.13
CA HIS A 44 -5.80 3.52 10.60
C HIS A 44 -5.53 4.93 11.14
N ALA A 45 -6.30 5.38 12.13
CA ALA A 45 -6.24 6.77 12.62
C ALA A 45 -4.85 7.19 13.13
N SER A 46 -4.07 6.24 13.66
CA SER A 46 -2.70 6.48 14.14
C SER A 46 -1.63 6.42 13.04
N LEU A 47 -1.99 6.02 11.82
CA LEU A 47 -1.09 5.91 10.69
C LEU A 47 -1.06 7.24 9.92
N LYS A 48 0.12 7.86 9.85
CA LYS A 48 0.36 9.02 8.98
C LYS A 48 0.55 8.54 7.54
N PHE A 49 -0.55 8.19 6.87
CA PHE A 49 -0.57 7.75 5.48
C PHE A 49 -1.40 8.73 4.67
N SER A 50 -0.75 9.52 3.82
CA SER A 50 -1.38 10.63 3.09
C SER A 50 -1.96 10.25 1.74
N TYR A 51 -1.74 9.02 1.27
CA TYR A 51 -2.18 8.59 -0.05
C TYR A 51 -3.65 8.19 -0.03
N ARG A 52 -4.39 8.66 -1.04
CA ARG A 52 -5.81 8.36 -1.19
C ARG A 52 -6.02 7.00 -1.85
N ASP A 53 -7.18 6.42 -1.61
CA ASP A 53 -7.61 5.24 -2.34
C ASP A 53 -7.72 5.55 -3.84
N GLY A 54 -7.16 4.67 -4.66
CA GLY A 54 -7.04 4.85 -6.11
C GLY A 54 -6.01 5.90 -6.57
N GLU A 55 -5.25 6.51 -5.66
CA GLU A 55 -4.20 7.45 -6.05
C GLU A 55 -3.09 6.72 -6.80
N ALA A 56 -2.65 7.26 -7.93
CA ALA A 56 -1.59 6.67 -8.73
C ALA A 56 -0.49 7.70 -9.00
N VAL A 57 0.76 7.27 -8.81
CA VAL A 57 1.94 8.07 -9.08
C VAL A 57 2.75 7.42 -10.19
N ASN A 58 2.93 8.15 -11.28
CA ASN A 58 3.80 7.72 -12.38
C ASN A 58 5.26 7.98 -12.02
N ILE A 59 6.10 6.96 -12.13
CA ILE A 59 7.50 6.98 -11.71
C ILE A 59 8.36 6.53 -12.88
N ARG A 60 8.83 7.51 -13.66
CA ARG A 60 9.63 7.29 -14.88
C ARG A 60 8.93 6.35 -15.87
N HIS A 61 9.25 5.05 -15.80
CA HIS A 61 8.75 3.99 -16.67
C HIS A 61 7.76 3.05 -15.97
N GLY A 62 7.53 3.23 -14.67
CA GLY A 62 6.59 2.43 -13.88
C GLY A 62 5.53 3.29 -13.21
N MET A 63 4.70 2.64 -12.40
CA MET A 63 3.55 3.25 -11.73
C MET A 63 3.43 2.68 -10.33
N LEU A 64 3.04 3.52 -9.38
CA LEU A 64 2.70 3.12 -8.01
C LEU A 64 1.28 3.58 -7.70
N CYS A 65 0.37 2.63 -7.61
CA CYS A 65 -1.02 2.84 -7.20
C CYS A 65 -1.18 2.59 -5.71
N PHE A 66 -2.09 3.30 -5.07
CA PHE A 66 -2.45 3.14 -3.67
C PHE A 66 -3.89 2.66 -3.57
N GLU A 67 -4.09 1.58 -2.85
CA GLU A 67 -5.41 1.02 -2.56
C GLU A 67 -5.60 0.89 -1.04
N HIS A 68 -6.79 1.23 -0.58
CA HIS A 68 -7.16 1.09 0.82
C HIS A 68 -7.90 -0.22 1.02
N LEU A 69 -7.38 -1.08 1.89
CA LEU A 69 -8.05 -2.31 2.27
C LEU A 69 -9.20 -1.97 3.20
N HIS A 70 -10.41 -2.15 2.69
CA HIS A 70 -11.62 -2.13 3.49
C HIS A 70 -11.84 -3.52 4.10
N GLY A 71 -11.75 -3.63 5.41
CA GLY A 71 -12.14 -4.85 6.11
C GLY A 71 -13.64 -5.08 5.94
N GLY A 72 -14.04 -6.26 5.46
CA GLY A 72 -15.46 -6.66 5.30
C GLY A 72 -16.23 -6.86 6.62
N GLY A 73 -15.71 -6.34 7.73
CA GLY A 73 -16.32 -6.39 9.06
C GLY A 73 -15.64 -5.36 9.95
N ASP A 74 -16.44 -4.69 10.78
CA ASP A 74 -16.02 -3.65 11.71
C ASP A 74 -14.72 -4.04 12.43
N LEU A 75 -13.61 -3.43 12.04
CA LEU A 75 -12.38 -3.37 12.84
C LEU A 75 -12.58 -2.40 14.02
N ARG A 76 -13.76 -2.40 14.63
CA ARG A 76 -13.96 -1.75 15.92
C ARG A 76 -13.01 -2.46 16.87
N PRO A 77 -12.06 -1.75 17.51
CA PRO A 77 -11.25 -2.37 18.55
C PRO A 77 -12.22 -3.03 19.54
N PRO A 78 -12.00 -4.29 19.97
CA PRO A 78 -12.75 -4.79 21.11
C PRO A 78 -12.55 -3.76 22.24
N ASP A 79 -13.63 -3.37 22.91
CA ASP A 79 -13.62 -2.50 24.09
C ASP A 79 -12.71 -3.15 25.16
N ASN A 80 -11.40 -2.95 25.01
CA ASN A 80 -10.38 -3.61 25.81
C ASN A 80 -9.87 -2.61 26.85
N PRO A 81 -10.13 -2.83 28.14
CA PRO A 81 -9.78 -1.88 29.20
C PRO A 81 -8.27 -1.73 29.43
N LEU A 82 -7.41 -2.49 28.72
CA LEU A 82 -5.95 -2.44 28.86
C LEU A 82 -5.27 -1.24 28.18
N TYR A 83 -6.03 -0.35 27.52
CA TYR A 83 -5.51 0.87 26.89
C TYR A 83 -6.11 2.15 27.50
N ARG A 84 -6.29 2.17 28.83
CA ARG A 84 -6.59 3.37 29.63
C ARG A 84 -5.37 3.89 30.35
#